data_AF-A0A1Y6FSR3-F1
#
_entry.id   AF-A0A1Y6FSR3-F1
#
_cell.length_a   1.000
_cell.length_b   1.000
_cell.length_c   1.000
_cell.angle_alpha   90.00
_cell.angle_beta   90.00
_cell.angle_gamma   90.00
#
_symmetry.space_group_name_H-M   'P 1'
#
loop_
_entity.id
_entity.type
_entity.pdbx_description
1 polymer ?
#
loop_
_entity_poly.entity_id
_entity_poly.type
_entity_poly.pdbx_seq_one_letter_code
_entity_poly.pdbx_strand_id
1 'polypeptide(L)'
;MKKIIVVWVVLFGVVFSGCGKTTGESTKTSPQSSKQKTKTTETTSQSSKQNTKPAVKTSPSKSSTSSEVPQASDNISGVWLATGKQDGVSSTWFFNNGQLTVNYVYHFSYVIAKNKDSHGYTVVTITNKEGKKHALLLKKNGSNFDGRTVEGKAYEKYLTDGTVPNGQIIEFIYQQKQEKVDSHNAYLEEMEHLKKTLRTYIFDKYMPSPDYGYAKGINWSENFYDNLTANEIWNVIEEFKKKHNGEEGTLFEQAFYLSHNAPIKDNWKELFLENWNNSYYKEDKIEKLIDRGDTVEVYTDSLPYTGEKDNYPFVTLDKRTGSWHG
;
A
#
# COMPACT_ATOMS: atom_id res chain seq x y z
N MET A 1 40.62 8.75 -29.59
CA MET A 1 40.99 7.72 -28.61
C MET A 1 39.82 7.53 -27.64
N LYS A 2 39.16 6.37 -27.72
CA LYS A 2 37.94 6.04 -26.97
C LYS A 2 38.28 5.79 -25.50
N LYS A 3 37.59 6.46 -24.57
CA LYS A 3 37.51 6.05 -23.16
C LYS A 3 36.12 5.50 -22.94
N ILE A 4 36.04 4.17 -22.85
CA ILE A 4 34.86 3.40 -22.49
C ILE A 4 34.73 3.52 -20.97
N ILE A 5 33.69 4.21 -20.49
CA ILE A 5 33.26 4.10 -19.09
C ILE A 5 32.07 3.15 -19.11
N VAL A 6 32.33 1.97 -18.56
CA VAL A 6 31.45 0.81 -18.49
C VAL A 6 30.28 1.10 -17.54
N VAL A 7 29.07 0.92 -18.06
CA VAL A 7 27.81 0.80 -17.33
C VAL A 7 27.92 -0.36 -16.34
N TRP A 8 27.74 -0.09 -15.05
CA TRP A 8 27.47 -1.12 -14.05
C TRP A 8 26.03 -0.98 -13.57
N VAL A 9 25.17 -1.74 -14.24
CA VAL A 9 23.92 -2.26 -13.67
C VAL A 9 24.32 -3.51 -12.87
N VAL A 10 24.23 -3.45 -11.53
CA VAL A 10 24.24 -4.60 -10.60
C VAL A 10 23.21 -4.22 -9.52
N LEU A 11 22.09 -4.85 -9.25
CA LEU A 11 21.50 -6.14 -9.63
C LEU A 11 22.39 -7.36 -9.41
N PHE A 12 22.16 -7.94 -8.24
CA PHE A 12 22.63 -9.20 -7.65
C PHE A 12 23.71 -9.08 -6.56
N GLY A 13 23.25 -9.29 -5.33
CA GLY A 13 24.03 -9.66 -4.15
C GLY A 13 23.30 -10.71 -3.32
N VAL A 14 22.73 -11.74 -3.96
CA VAL A 14 22.40 -13.02 -3.31
C VAL A 14 23.51 -13.99 -3.68
N VAL A 15 24.37 -14.31 -2.72
CA VAL A 15 25.27 -15.47 -2.81
C VAL A 15 24.89 -16.42 -1.69
N PHE A 16 24.24 -17.51 -2.08
CA PHE A 16 24.16 -18.74 -1.30
C PHE A 16 25.45 -19.55 -1.54
N SER A 17 26.17 -19.84 -0.45
CA SER A 17 27.07 -20.98 -0.17
C SER A 17 27.87 -20.57 1.07
N GLY A 18 27.96 -21.26 2.20
CA GLY A 18 27.71 -22.65 2.55
C GLY A 18 28.84 -23.09 3.50
N CYS A 19 28.47 -23.60 4.68
CA CYS A 19 29.26 -24.35 5.67
C CYS A 19 30.30 -23.63 6.57
N GLY A 20 30.03 -23.72 7.89
CA GLY A 20 31.00 -23.51 8.97
C GLY A 20 30.37 -23.71 10.35
N LYS A 21 30.30 -24.97 10.81
CA LYS A 21 29.94 -25.38 12.19
C LYS A 21 30.85 -24.69 13.23
N THR A 22 30.30 -24.31 14.38
CA THR A 22 30.80 -24.68 15.73
C THR A 22 29.79 -24.31 16.84
N THR A 23 29.22 -25.36 17.42
CA THR A 23 28.94 -25.69 18.83
C THR A 23 28.91 -24.62 19.95
N GLY A 24 27.84 -24.69 20.77
CA GLY A 24 27.76 -24.35 22.21
C GLY A 24 27.57 -22.86 22.51
N GLU A 25 26.70 -22.39 23.39
CA GLU A 25 26.18 -22.97 24.62
C GLU A 25 24.96 -22.16 25.10
N SER A 26 24.04 -22.85 25.77
CA SER A 26 22.87 -22.32 26.48
C SER A 26 23.28 -21.31 27.57
N THR A 27 22.42 -20.34 27.91
CA THR A 27 21.79 -20.24 29.26
C THR A 27 20.86 -19.01 29.40
N LYS A 28 19.67 -19.30 29.96
CA LYS A 28 18.63 -18.41 30.49
C LYS A 28 19.18 -17.34 31.44
N THR A 29 18.61 -16.12 31.45
CA THR A 29 17.81 -15.60 32.59
C THR A 29 17.25 -14.19 32.32
N SER A 30 15.93 -14.06 32.53
CA SER A 30 15.25 -12.85 33.06
C SER A 30 15.51 -12.79 34.59
N PRO A 31 15.17 -11.74 35.38
CA PRO A 31 14.26 -10.62 35.11
C PRO A 31 14.69 -9.24 35.67
N GLN A 32 13.87 -8.21 35.41
CA GLN A 32 13.16 -7.43 36.44
C GLN A 32 12.99 -5.93 36.10
N SER A 33 11.74 -5.50 36.32
CA SER A 33 11.15 -4.17 36.26
C SER A 33 11.88 -3.05 37.01
N SER A 34 11.68 -1.80 36.60
CA SER A 34 11.09 -0.79 37.50
C SER A 34 10.52 0.41 36.75
N LYS A 35 9.39 0.88 37.28
CA LYS A 35 8.68 2.12 36.96
C LYS A 35 9.51 3.31 37.43
N GLN A 36 9.56 4.41 36.67
CA GLN A 36 9.40 5.72 37.31
C GLN A 36 8.77 6.75 36.38
N LYS A 37 7.73 7.35 36.95
CA LYS A 37 6.83 8.37 36.44
C LYS A 37 7.27 9.67 37.10
N THR A 38 7.56 10.73 36.35
CA THR A 38 7.53 12.09 36.92
C THR A 38 6.99 13.07 35.90
N LYS A 39 6.07 13.88 36.41
CA LYS A 39 5.20 14.86 35.78
C LYS A 39 5.72 16.26 36.12
N THR A 40 5.19 17.27 35.42
CA THR A 40 5.05 18.70 35.82
C THR A 40 6.31 19.57 35.61
N THR A 41 6.27 20.82 35.13
CA THR A 41 5.18 21.79 34.95
C THR A 41 5.62 22.84 33.91
N GLU A 42 4.64 23.37 33.17
CA GLU A 42 4.68 24.65 32.44
C GLU A 42 5.01 25.85 33.35
N THR A 43 5.59 26.91 32.78
CA THR A 43 5.33 28.29 33.23
C THR A 43 5.40 29.25 32.05
N THR A 44 4.24 29.77 31.69
CA THR A 44 3.99 30.96 30.87
C THR A 44 4.04 32.20 31.75
N SER A 45 4.63 33.31 31.27
CA SER A 45 4.27 34.72 31.54
C SER A 45 5.26 35.61 30.77
N GLN A 46 4.93 36.17 29.61
CA GLN A 46 4.14 37.37 29.32
C GLN A 46 4.61 38.70 29.97
N SER A 47 4.90 39.65 29.07
CA SER A 47 4.70 41.11 29.17
C SER A 47 5.76 42.01 29.84
N SER A 48 6.37 42.91 29.06
CA SER A 48 5.89 44.30 28.97
C SER A 48 6.75 45.18 28.04
N LYS A 49 6.07 46.09 27.34
CA LYS A 49 6.56 47.14 26.44
C LYS A 49 7.06 48.34 27.27
N GLN A 50 8.08 49.09 26.80
CA GLN A 50 7.88 50.48 26.33
C GLN A 50 9.11 51.12 25.68
N ASN A 51 8.79 52.07 24.80
CA ASN A 51 9.59 52.77 23.80
C ASN A 51 10.61 53.77 24.35
N THR A 52 11.68 54.02 23.58
CA THR A 52 12.12 55.39 23.24
C THR A 52 12.99 55.39 21.98
N LYS A 53 12.71 56.30 21.05
CA LYS A 53 13.51 56.67 19.87
C LYS A 53 13.84 58.17 20.01
N PRO A 54 14.93 58.70 19.42
CA PRO A 54 14.80 59.20 18.06
C PRO A 54 16.08 59.13 17.17
N ALA A 55 15.85 59.23 15.85
CA ALA A 55 16.68 59.82 14.77
C ALA A 55 18.13 59.30 14.55
N VAL A 56 18.70 59.09 13.36
CA VAL A 56 18.40 59.39 11.94
C VAL A 56 19.50 58.65 11.13
N LYS A 57 19.16 57.97 10.02
CA LYS A 57 19.86 58.03 8.72
C LYS A 57 19.38 56.95 7.76
N THR A 58 19.02 57.45 6.59
CA THR A 58 18.53 56.79 5.39
C THR A 58 19.51 55.74 4.87
N SER A 59 18.98 54.56 4.53
CA SER A 59 19.58 53.62 3.58
C SER A 59 18.44 52.90 2.87
N PRO A 60 18.51 52.72 1.55
CA PRO A 60 17.36 52.28 0.75
C PRO A 60 17.01 50.85 1.15
N SER A 61 15.79 50.64 1.64
CA SER A 61 15.24 49.31 1.78
C SER A 61 15.13 48.72 0.39
N LYS A 62 16.04 47.80 0.04
CA LYS A 62 15.75 46.79 -0.98
C LYS A 62 14.43 46.18 -0.57
N SER A 63 13.41 46.38 -1.41
CA SER A 63 12.18 45.61 -1.34
C SER A 63 12.61 44.15 -1.30
N SER A 64 12.41 43.50 -0.16
CA SER A 64 12.43 42.05 -0.07
C SER A 64 11.21 41.59 -0.85
N THR A 65 11.38 41.45 -2.16
CA THR A 65 10.53 40.60 -2.97
C THR A 65 10.59 39.25 -2.28
N SER A 66 9.50 38.89 -1.60
CA SER A 66 9.27 37.51 -1.17
C SER A 66 9.39 36.67 -2.43
N SER A 67 10.56 36.08 -2.64
CA SER A 67 10.81 35.16 -3.74
C SER A 67 9.85 34.01 -3.54
N GLU A 68 8.74 34.04 -4.26
CA GLU A 68 7.78 32.95 -4.27
C GLU A 68 8.56 31.69 -4.66
N VAL A 69 8.68 30.75 -3.72
CA VAL A 69 9.46 29.53 -3.95
C VAL A 69 8.73 28.76 -5.05
N PRO A 70 9.37 28.47 -6.19
CA PRO A 70 8.70 27.81 -7.29
C PRO A 70 8.20 26.44 -6.86
N GLN A 71 6.90 26.19 -6.99
CA GLN A 71 6.32 24.87 -6.75
C GLN A 71 6.87 23.85 -7.74
N ALA A 72 7.03 22.61 -7.28
CA ALA A 72 7.39 21.49 -8.14
C ALA A 72 6.29 21.25 -9.20
N SER A 73 6.67 20.66 -10.34
CA SER A 73 5.68 20.20 -11.32
C SER A 73 4.84 19.08 -10.69
N ASP A 74 3.52 19.29 -10.57
CA ASP A 74 2.63 18.43 -9.77
C ASP A 74 2.33 17.07 -10.39
N ASN A 75 2.64 16.82 -11.66
CA ASN A 75 2.27 15.55 -12.28
C ASN A 75 3.37 14.94 -13.15
N ILE A 76 4.04 13.92 -12.60
CA ILE A 76 4.93 13.02 -13.33
C ILE A 76 4.30 11.63 -13.51
N SER A 77 3.00 11.47 -13.21
CA SER A 77 2.33 10.17 -13.30
C SER A 77 2.36 9.63 -14.73
N GLY A 78 2.20 8.32 -14.85
CA GLY A 78 2.05 7.62 -16.12
C GLY A 78 3.32 6.92 -16.60
N VAL A 79 3.30 6.52 -17.86
CA VAL A 79 4.37 5.76 -18.50
C VAL A 79 5.29 6.71 -19.27
N TRP A 80 6.59 6.56 -19.03
CA TRP A 80 7.65 7.36 -19.64
C TRP A 80 8.69 6.46 -20.29
N LEU A 81 9.12 6.81 -21.49
CA LEU A 81 10.34 6.28 -22.09
C LEU A 81 11.51 7.15 -21.62
N ALA A 82 12.40 6.57 -20.83
CA ALA A 82 13.58 7.22 -20.28
C ALA A 82 14.82 6.81 -21.07
N THR A 83 15.43 7.76 -21.79
CA THR A 83 16.59 7.51 -22.67
C THR A 83 17.78 8.34 -22.26
N GLY A 84 18.92 7.70 -22.01
CA GLY A 84 20.18 8.39 -21.73
C GLY A 84 20.68 9.16 -22.96
N LYS A 85 20.79 10.49 -22.88
CA LYS A 85 21.27 11.33 -24.00
C LYS A 85 22.69 10.99 -24.43
N GLN A 86 23.52 10.48 -23.52
CA GLN A 86 24.93 10.17 -23.77
C GLN A 86 25.18 8.76 -24.35
N ASP A 87 24.41 7.75 -23.94
CA ASP A 87 24.62 6.34 -24.32
C ASP A 87 23.50 5.76 -25.17
N GLY A 88 22.36 6.46 -25.32
CA GLY A 88 21.18 6.02 -26.04
C GLY A 88 20.40 4.88 -25.36
N VAL A 89 20.82 4.45 -24.16
CA VAL A 89 20.17 3.34 -23.46
C VAL A 89 18.80 3.80 -22.99
N SER A 90 17.78 3.00 -23.29
CA SER A 90 16.39 3.32 -22.99
C SER A 90 15.78 2.35 -21.99
N SER A 91 14.85 2.83 -21.20
CA SER A 91 14.07 2.06 -20.22
C SER A 91 12.67 2.63 -20.08
N THR A 92 11.70 1.80 -19.73
CA THR A 92 10.32 2.22 -19.49
C THR A 92 10.12 2.46 -18.00
N TRP A 93 9.60 3.63 -17.63
CA TRP A 93 9.39 4.03 -16.24
C TRP A 93 7.91 4.32 -16.03
N PHE A 94 7.30 3.68 -15.05
CA PHE A 94 5.91 3.86 -14.70
C PHE A 94 5.79 4.48 -13.32
N PHE A 95 5.29 5.71 -13.25
CA PHE A 95 5.03 6.42 -12.00
C PHE A 95 3.53 6.38 -11.70
N ASN A 96 3.13 5.71 -10.63
CA ASN A 96 1.73 5.63 -10.22
C ASN A 96 1.59 5.67 -8.70
N ASN A 97 0.83 6.62 -8.16
CA ASN A 97 0.46 6.68 -6.73
C ASN A 97 1.63 6.44 -5.75
N GLY A 98 2.79 7.06 -5.99
CA GLY A 98 3.97 6.87 -5.13
C GLY A 98 4.74 5.56 -5.34
N GLN A 99 4.35 4.73 -6.31
CA GLN A 99 5.09 3.55 -6.76
C GLN A 99 5.73 3.77 -8.13
N LEU A 100 7.01 3.41 -8.23
CA LEU A 100 7.78 3.49 -9.47
C LEU A 100 8.16 2.07 -9.91
N THR A 101 7.77 1.71 -11.13
CA THR A 101 8.21 0.47 -11.78
C THR A 101 9.10 0.79 -12.98
N VAL A 102 10.30 0.21 -13.03
CA VAL A 102 11.23 0.36 -14.15
C VAL A 102 11.34 -0.97 -14.90
N ASN A 103 11.13 -0.92 -16.22
CA ASN A 103 11.12 -2.05 -17.15
C ASN A 103 10.20 -3.21 -16.71
N TYR A 104 9.15 -2.95 -15.94
CA TYR A 104 8.24 -3.97 -15.37
C TYR A 104 8.91 -5.01 -14.46
N VAL A 105 10.19 -4.81 -14.08
CA VAL A 105 10.96 -5.77 -13.28
C VAL A 105 11.37 -5.18 -11.94
N TYR A 106 11.63 -3.86 -11.91
CA TYR A 106 12.18 -3.21 -10.73
C TYR A 106 11.14 -2.30 -10.09
N HIS A 107 10.81 -2.57 -8.83
CA HIS A 107 9.79 -1.85 -8.10
C HIS A 107 10.42 -1.03 -6.97
N PHE A 108 10.02 0.23 -6.90
CA PHE A 108 10.48 1.24 -5.95
C PHE A 108 9.28 2.02 -5.43
N SER A 109 9.45 2.69 -4.29
CA SER A 109 8.55 3.78 -3.88
C SER A 109 9.17 5.12 -4.23
N TYR A 110 8.35 6.15 -4.41
CA TYR A 110 8.83 7.50 -4.66
C TYR A 110 7.99 8.58 -3.95
N VAL A 111 8.64 9.71 -3.64
CA VAL A 111 8.01 10.91 -3.08
C VAL A 111 8.49 12.13 -3.85
N ILE A 112 7.57 13.01 -4.23
CA ILE A 112 7.89 14.27 -4.91
C ILE A 112 7.99 15.38 -3.86
N ALA A 113 9.07 16.16 -3.89
CA ALA A 113 9.21 17.34 -3.05
C ALA A 113 8.19 18.41 -3.44
N LYS A 114 7.58 19.07 -2.44
CA LYS A 114 6.57 20.12 -2.64
C LYS A 114 7.09 21.30 -3.47
N ASN A 115 8.35 21.67 -3.26
CA ASN A 115 8.99 22.82 -3.88
C ASN A 115 10.15 22.34 -4.76
N LYS A 116 10.47 23.14 -5.78
CA LYS A 116 11.71 22.94 -6.54
C LYS A 116 12.93 23.22 -5.66
N ASP A 117 14.04 22.58 -5.98
CA ASP A 117 15.32 22.92 -5.36
C ASP A 117 15.85 24.28 -5.84
N SER A 118 16.96 24.73 -5.26
CA SER A 118 17.60 26.01 -5.60
C SER A 118 18.05 26.11 -7.06
N HIS A 119 18.16 24.97 -7.77
CA HIS A 119 18.54 24.89 -9.17
C HIS A 119 17.32 24.73 -10.10
N GLY A 120 16.11 24.75 -9.53
CA GLY A 120 14.84 24.69 -10.26
C GLY A 120 14.41 23.27 -10.67
N TYR A 121 14.96 22.22 -10.06
CA TYR A 121 14.53 20.84 -10.29
C TYR A 121 13.35 20.46 -9.40
N THR A 122 12.40 19.70 -9.97
CA THR A 122 11.52 18.86 -9.18
C THR A 122 12.35 17.69 -8.64
N VAL A 123 12.35 17.50 -7.32
CA VAL A 123 13.12 16.43 -6.67
C VAL A 123 12.19 15.26 -6.40
N VAL A 124 12.50 14.11 -6.99
CA VAL A 124 11.80 12.84 -6.74
C VAL A 124 12.73 11.95 -5.93
N THR A 125 12.37 11.68 -4.67
CA THR A 125 13.12 10.73 -3.84
C THR A 125 12.61 9.33 -4.13
N ILE A 126 13.48 8.44 -4.63
CA ILE A 126 13.18 7.05 -4.95
C ILE A 126 13.78 6.17 -3.84
N THR A 127 12.99 5.23 -3.31
CA THR A 127 13.41 4.31 -2.25
C THR A 127 13.26 2.86 -2.73
N ASN A 128 14.34 2.08 -2.64
CA ASN A 128 14.34 0.66 -2.99
C ASN A 128 13.78 -0.22 -1.85
N LYS A 129 13.65 -1.54 -2.11
CA LYS A 129 13.16 -2.51 -1.12
C LYS A 129 14.02 -2.62 0.15
N GLU A 130 15.29 -2.22 0.08
CA GLU A 130 16.24 -2.22 1.19
C GLU A 130 16.20 -0.89 1.98
N GLY A 131 15.33 0.06 1.60
CA GLY A 131 15.23 1.38 2.22
C GLY A 131 16.30 2.38 1.75
N LYS A 132 17.15 2.01 0.79
CA LYS A 132 18.16 2.90 0.21
C LYS A 132 17.48 3.96 -0.66
N LYS A 133 17.89 5.21 -0.46
CA LYS A 133 17.32 6.38 -1.12
C LYS A 133 18.22 6.92 -2.22
N HIS A 134 17.57 7.43 -3.25
CA HIS A 134 18.16 8.06 -4.42
C HIS A 134 17.33 9.29 -4.78
N ALA A 135 17.91 10.27 -5.49
CA ALA A 135 17.13 11.37 -6.06
C ALA A 135 17.12 11.29 -7.59
N LEU A 136 15.95 11.49 -8.16
CA LEU A 136 15.75 11.82 -9.56
C LEU A 136 15.39 13.30 -9.65
N LEU A 137 16.28 14.08 -10.24
CA LEU A 137 16.11 15.52 -10.43
C LEU A 137 15.52 15.77 -11.81
N LEU A 138 14.29 16.29 -11.85
CA LEU A 138 13.55 16.49 -13.10
C LEU A 138 13.42 17.97 -13.43
N LYS A 139 13.73 18.33 -14.67
CA LYS A 139 13.51 19.66 -15.22
C LYS A 139 12.58 19.57 -16.42
N LYS A 140 11.50 20.34 -16.39
CA LYS A 140 10.49 20.33 -17.45
C LYS A 140 11.09 20.83 -18.77
N ASN A 141 10.79 20.12 -19.85
CA ASN A 141 11.21 20.41 -21.22
C ASN A 141 10.01 20.21 -22.16
N GLY A 142 9.19 21.25 -22.35
CA GLY A 142 7.91 21.13 -23.06
C GLY A 142 6.93 20.22 -22.32
N SER A 143 6.43 19.18 -23.00
CA SER A 143 5.61 18.10 -22.44
C SER A 143 6.43 16.98 -21.77
N ASN A 144 7.75 17.04 -21.88
CA ASN A 144 8.70 16.02 -21.45
C ASN A 144 9.53 16.50 -20.25
N PHE A 145 10.42 15.64 -19.76
CA PHE A 145 11.40 16.02 -18.73
C PHE A 145 12.82 15.65 -19.13
N ASP A 146 13.77 16.50 -18.73
CA ASP A 146 15.18 16.14 -18.65
C ASP A 146 15.46 15.77 -17.17
N GLY A 147 15.91 14.54 -16.95
CA GLY A 147 16.18 13.97 -15.65
C GLY A 147 17.66 13.72 -15.39
N ARG A 148 18.03 13.68 -14.11
CA ARG A 148 19.34 13.22 -13.63
C ARG A 148 19.16 12.37 -12.38
N THR A 149 19.81 11.21 -12.34
CA THR A 149 19.87 10.40 -11.12
C THR A 149 21.03 10.86 -10.23
N VAL A 150 20.80 10.83 -8.92
CA VAL A 150 21.74 11.20 -7.89
C VAL A 150 21.74 10.07 -6.86
N GLU A 151 22.86 9.36 -6.80
CA GLU A 151 22.94 8.08 -6.08
C GLU A 151 24.24 7.97 -5.26
N GLY A 152 24.21 7.14 -4.21
CA GLY A 152 25.39 6.86 -3.39
C GLY A 152 26.04 8.13 -2.85
N LYS A 153 27.36 8.29 -3.03
CA LYS A 153 28.09 9.48 -2.54
C LYS A 153 27.59 10.80 -3.14
N ALA A 154 27.06 10.77 -4.36
CA ALA A 154 26.49 11.97 -4.97
C ALA A 154 25.18 12.38 -4.28
N TYR A 155 24.40 11.42 -3.79
CA TYR A 155 23.16 11.67 -3.04
C TYR A 155 23.46 12.33 -1.70
N GLU A 156 24.41 11.80 -0.94
CA GLU A 156 24.83 12.41 0.34
C GLU A 156 25.34 13.84 0.16
N LYS A 157 26.12 14.08 -0.91
CA LYS A 157 26.59 15.43 -1.23
C LYS A 157 25.43 16.35 -1.59
N TYR A 158 24.51 15.91 -2.45
CA TYR A 158 23.33 16.66 -2.83
C TYR A 158 22.46 17.05 -1.62
N LEU A 159 22.26 16.13 -0.66
CA LEU A 159 21.54 16.44 0.57
C LEU A 159 22.21 17.51 1.44
N THR A 160 23.54 17.61 1.37
CA THR A 160 24.33 18.52 2.20
C THR A 160 24.37 19.94 1.63
N ASP A 161 24.62 20.07 0.33
CA ASP A 161 24.92 21.37 -0.30
C ASP A 161 24.11 21.64 -1.59
N GLY A 162 23.21 20.74 -1.99
CA GLY A 162 22.43 20.85 -3.22
C GLY A 162 23.24 20.64 -4.49
N THR A 163 24.49 20.17 -4.42
CA THR A 163 25.34 19.94 -5.60
C THR A 163 24.70 18.92 -6.53
N VAL A 164 24.30 19.38 -7.71
CA VAL A 164 23.80 18.51 -8.79
C VAL A 164 25.00 17.86 -9.50
N PRO A 165 25.07 16.53 -9.61
CA PRO A 165 26.19 15.88 -10.27
C PRO A 165 26.21 16.17 -11.78
N ASN A 166 27.43 16.29 -12.32
CA ASN A 166 27.69 16.24 -13.76
C ASN A 166 27.60 14.80 -14.25
N GLY A 167 26.38 14.28 -14.27
CA GLY A 167 26.06 12.93 -14.71
C GLY A 167 25.38 12.89 -16.08
N GLN A 168 24.97 11.68 -16.46
CA GLN A 168 24.12 11.44 -17.61
C GLN A 168 22.82 12.25 -17.51
N ILE A 169 22.35 12.75 -18.65
CA ILE A 169 21.03 13.39 -18.76
C ILE A 169 20.11 12.35 -19.36
N ILE A 170 18.98 12.12 -18.72
CA ILE A 170 17.97 11.17 -19.16
C ILE A 170 16.80 11.97 -19.73
N GLU A 171 16.45 11.74 -20.98
CA GLU A 171 15.25 12.30 -21.58
C GLU A 171 14.05 11.41 -21.25
N PHE A 172 12.99 12.00 -20.69
CA PHE A 172 11.75 11.32 -20.37
C PHE A 172 10.66 11.77 -21.33
N ILE A 173 10.23 10.86 -22.20
CA ILE A 173 9.16 11.09 -23.18
C ILE A 173 7.89 10.37 -22.75
N TYR A 174 6.80 11.12 -22.58
CA TYR A 174 5.52 10.59 -22.12
C TYR A 174 4.87 9.65 -23.15
N GLN A 175 4.34 8.51 -22.70
CA GLN A 175 3.80 7.44 -23.54
C GLN A 175 2.28 7.27 -23.38
N GLN A 176 1.48 8.22 -23.89
CA GLN A 176 0.00 8.22 -23.75
C GLN A 176 -0.72 6.93 -24.17
N LYS A 177 -0.25 6.23 -25.22
CA LYS A 177 -0.90 5.00 -25.71
C LYS A 177 -0.54 3.78 -24.86
N GLN A 178 0.70 3.72 -24.37
CA GLN A 178 1.19 2.62 -23.54
C GLN A 178 0.63 2.72 -22.12
N GLU A 179 0.51 3.95 -21.60
CA GLU A 179 -0.12 4.23 -20.31
C GLU A 179 -1.54 3.69 -20.20
N LYS A 180 -2.37 3.74 -21.26
CA LYS A 180 -3.74 3.18 -21.20
C LYS A 180 -3.79 1.66 -21.13
N VAL A 181 -2.84 0.97 -21.76
CA VAL A 181 -2.80 -0.50 -21.79
C VAL A 181 -2.11 -1.04 -20.54
N ASP A 182 -0.99 -0.43 -20.17
CA ASP A 182 -0.22 -0.83 -19.00
C ASP A 182 -0.91 -0.42 -17.70
N SER A 183 -1.62 0.70 -17.64
CA SER A 183 -2.44 1.04 -16.47
C SER A 183 -3.59 0.05 -16.30
N HIS A 184 -4.20 -0.44 -17.38
CA HIS A 184 -5.25 -1.44 -17.28
C HIS A 184 -4.72 -2.78 -16.77
N ASN A 185 -3.57 -3.23 -17.29
CA ASN A 185 -2.94 -4.47 -16.86
C ASN A 185 -2.39 -4.36 -15.42
N ALA A 186 -1.72 -3.26 -15.07
CA ALA A 186 -1.24 -3.01 -13.71
C ALA A 186 -2.41 -2.93 -12.71
N TYR A 187 -3.52 -2.30 -13.09
CA TYR A 187 -4.73 -2.25 -12.26
C TYR A 187 -5.31 -3.65 -12.01
N LEU A 188 -5.38 -4.50 -13.04
CA LEU A 188 -5.81 -5.89 -12.87
C LEU A 188 -4.86 -6.70 -11.97
N GLU A 189 -3.55 -6.51 -12.12
CA GLU A 189 -2.56 -7.15 -11.24
C GLU A 189 -2.68 -6.69 -9.78
N GLU A 190 -2.92 -5.40 -9.54
CA GLU A 190 -3.17 -4.85 -8.21
C GLU A 190 -4.42 -5.46 -7.57
N MET A 191 -5.51 -5.61 -8.33
CA MET A 191 -6.75 -6.20 -7.86
C MET A 191 -6.58 -7.68 -7.49
N GLU A 192 -5.90 -8.46 -8.33
CA GLU A 192 -5.61 -9.86 -8.04
C GLU A 192 -4.66 -10.01 -6.86
N HIS A 193 -3.67 -9.11 -6.74
CA HIS A 193 -2.79 -9.05 -5.58
C HIS A 193 -3.56 -8.77 -4.28
N LEU A 194 -4.51 -7.83 -4.31
CA LEU A 194 -5.37 -7.54 -3.17
C LEU A 194 -6.22 -8.76 -2.80
N LYS A 195 -6.91 -9.38 -3.78
CA LYS A 195 -7.71 -10.60 -3.58
C LYS A 195 -6.87 -11.69 -2.91
N LYS A 196 -5.66 -11.95 -3.41
CA LYS A 196 -4.75 -12.95 -2.84
C LYS A 196 -4.30 -12.58 -1.42
N THR A 197 -3.96 -11.31 -1.19
CA THR A 197 -3.49 -10.82 0.11
C THR A 197 -4.57 -10.98 1.18
N LEU A 198 -5.80 -10.58 0.88
CA LEU A 198 -6.94 -10.75 1.79
C LEU A 198 -7.27 -12.22 2.02
N ARG A 199 -7.20 -13.07 0.98
CA ARG A 199 -7.40 -14.52 1.12
C ARG A 199 -6.41 -15.11 2.12
N THR A 200 -5.12 -14.88 1.88
CA THR A 200 -4.05 -15.38 2.77
C THR A 200 -4.19 -14.82 4.17
N TYR A 201 -4.57 -13.54 4.32
CA TYR A 201 -4.80 -12.99 5.64
C TYR A 201 -5.96 -13.69 6.38
N ILE A 202 -7.11 -13.86 5.73
CA ILE A 202 -8.31 -14.48 6.32
C ILE A 202 -8.03 -15.93 6.72
N PHE A 203 -7.62 -16.76 5.75
CA PHE A 203 -7.56 -18.21 5.93
C PHE A 203 -6.24 -18.70 6.54
N ASP A 204 -5.11 -18.06 6.26
CA ASP A 204 -3.80 -18.57 6.71
C ASP A 204 -3.31 -17.87 7.98
N LYS A 205 -3.81 -16.67 8.28
CA LYS A 205 -3.37 -15.88 9.45
C LYS A 205 -4.46 -15.70 10.49
N TYR A 206 -5.63 -15.21 10.10
CA TYR A 206 -6.66 -14.80 11.04
C TYR A 206 -7.44 -16.00 11.60
N MET A 207 -8.07 -16.81 10.76
CA MET A 207 -8.88 -17.96 11.19
C MET A 207 -8.09 -19.02 11.99
N PRO A 208 -6.80 -19.29 11.70
CA PRO A 208 -6.01 -20.20 12.53
C PRO A 208 -5.47 -19.56 13.83
N SER A 209 -5.59 -18.24 13.99
CA SER A 209 -5.01 -17.54 15.14
C SER A 209 -5.79 -17.80 16.44
N PRO A 210 -5.14 -17.70 17.61
CA PRO A 210 -5.84 -17.72 18.91
C PRO A 210 -6.86 -16.58 19.08
N ASP A 211 -6.70 -15.50 18.29
CA ASP A 211 -7.60 -14.35 18.30
C ASP A 211 -8.85 -14.56 17.45
N TYR A 212 -8.93 -15.69 16.73
CA TYR A 212 -10.10 -16.08 15.98
C TYR A 212 -11.28 -16.31 16.93
N GLY A 213 -12.26 -15.42 16.84
CA GLY A 213 -13.56 -15.60 17.46
C GLY A 213 -14.63 -15.41 16.40
N TYR A 214 -15.55 -16.37 16.26
CA TYR A 214 -16.70 -16.27 15.37
C TYR A 214 -17.46 -14.94 15.53
N ALA A 215 -17.54 -14.41 16.76
CA ALA A 215 -18.18 -13.14 17.08
C ALA A 215 -17.49 -11.88 16.50
N LYS A 216 -16.24 -11.98 16.01
CA LYS A 216 -15.52 -10.86 15.40
C LYS A 216 -15.87 -10.65 13.92
N GLY A 217 -16.71 -11.51 13.32
CA GLY A 217 -17.36 -11.25 12.03
C GLY A 217 -16.50 -11.45 10.77
N ILE A 218 -15.29 -12.00 10.88
CA ILE A 218 -14.49 -12.46 9.73
C ILE A 218 -14.54 -13.99 9.72
N ASN A 219 -15.61 -14.54 9.20
CA ASN A 219 -15.79 -15.98 9.06
C ASN A 219 -16.23 -16.27 7.63
N TRP A 220 -15.45 -17.08 6.92
CA TRP A 220 -15.66 -17.35 5.51
C TRP A 220 -15.60 -18.85 5.24
N SER A 221 -16.42 -19.30 4.30
CA SER A 221 -16.10 -20.52 3.56
C SER A 221 -15.13 -20.18 2.43
N GLU A 222 -14.09 -21.00 2.24
CA GLU A 222 -13.16 -20.85 1.11
C GLU A 222 -13.90 -20.84 -0.23
N ASN A 223 -14.91 -21.70 -0.40
CA ASN A 223 -15.66 -21.79 -1.65
C ASN A 223 -16.39 -20.47 -1.99
N PHE A 224 -16.94 -19.78 -0.98
CA PHE A 224 -17.60 -18.49 -1.19
C PHE A 224 -16.59 -17.39 -1.54
N TYR A 225 -15.47 -17.33 -0.80
CA TYR A 225 -14.43 -16.34 -1.06
C TYR A 225 -13.83 -16.51 -2.46
N ASP A 226 -13.52 -17.75 -2.87
CA ASP A 226 -12.85 -18.02 -4.14
C ASP A 226 -13.72 -17.69 -5.36
N ASN A 227 -15.05 -17.74 -5.19
CA ASN A 227 -16.05 -17.34 -6.18
C ASN A 227 -16.27 -15.82 -6.29
N LEU A 228 -15.63 -15.00 -5.44
CA LEU A 228 -15.55 -13.56 -5.66
C LEU A 228 -14.50 -13.23 -6.70
N THR A 229 -14.82 -12.37 -7.66
CA THR A 229 -13.83 -11.81 -8.58
C THR A 229 -12.96 -10.78 -7.87
N ALA A 230 -11.74 -10.55 -8.38
CA ALA A 230 -10.88 -9.50 -7.85
C ALA A 230 -11.52 -8.11 -7.95
N ASN A 231 -12.36 -7.88 -8.97
CA ASN A 231 -13.14 -6.66 -9.13
C ASN A 231 -14.22 -6.47 -8.07
N GLU A 232 -14.95 -7.52 -7.72
CA GLU A 232 -15.92 -7.46 -6.63
C GLU A 232 -15.26 -7.09 -5.30
N ILE A 233 -14.12 -7.72 -4.98
CA ILE A 233 -13.36 -7.42 -3.76
C ILE A 233 -12.82 -5.99 -3.80
N TRP A 234 -12.19 -5.60 -4.91
CA TRP A 234 -11.63 -4.26 -5.08
C TRP A 234 -12.67 -3.17 -4.88
N ASN A 235 -13.86 -3.31 -5.48
CA ASN A 235 -14.92 -2.32 -5.34
C ASN A 235 -15.35 -2.13 -3.88
N VAL A 236 -15.47 -3.23 -3.13
CA VAL A 236 -15.82 -3.19 -1.70
C VAL A 236 -14.72 -2.47 -0.89
N ILE A 237 -13.45 -2.74 -1.20
CA ILE A 237 -12.32 -2.09 -0.50
C ILE A 237 -12.18 -0.61 -0.90
N GLU A 238 -12.46 -0.23 -2.14
CA GLU A 238 -12.51 1.17 -2.55
C GLU A 238 -13.65 1.93 -1.85
N GLU A 239 -14.80 1.30 -1.61
CA GLU A 239 -15.85 1.88 -0.79
C GLU A 239 -15.45 2.04 0.68
N PHE A 240 -14.75 1.05 1.24
CA PHE A 240 -14.14 1.16 2.56
C PHE A 240 -13.22 2.40 2.61
N LYS A 241 -12.24 2.50 1.71
CA LYS A 241 -11.32 3.64 1.68
C LYS A 241 -12.06 4.97 1.58
N LYS A 242 -13.10 5.08 0.74
CA LYS A 242 -13.92 6.30 0.62
C LYS A 242 -14.59 6.68 1.94
N LYS A 243 -15.11 5.72 2.70
CA LYS A 243 -15.71 5.95 4.03
C LYS A 243 -14.67 6.32 5.09
N HIS A 244 -13.41 5.96 4.85
CA HIS A 244 -12.27 6.20 5.74
C HIS A 244 -11.31 7.28 5.21
N ASN A 245 -11.84 8.31 4.52
CA ASN A 245 -11.06 9.46 4.02
C ASN A 245 -9.86 9.11 3.12
N GLY A 246 -9.93 7.98 2.42
CA GLY A 246 -8.86 7.47 1.55
C GLY A 246 -7.78 6.66 2.27
N GLU A 247 -7.92 6.41 3.57
CA GLU A 247 -6.98 5.55 4.31
C GLU A 247 -7.15 4.08 3.90
N GLU A 248 -6.04 3.37 3.72
CA GLU A 248 -6.05 1.95 3.36
C GLU A 248 -6.58 1.05 4.49
N GLY A 249 -6.45 1.47 5.74
CA GLY A 249 -6.76 0.63 6.90
C GLY A 249 -5.85 -0.61 7.01
N THR A 250 -6.04 -1.38 8.08
CA THR A 250 -5.37 -2.66 8.30
C THR A 250 -6.04 -3.79 7.52
N LEU A 251 -5.31 -4.89 7.29
CA LEU A 251 -5.89 -6.10 6.69
C LEU A 251 -7.07 -6.66 7.49
N PHE A 252 -7.05 -6.47 8.81
CA PHE A 252 -8.18 -6.83 9.68
C PHE A 252 -9.42 -6.02 9.34
N GLU A 253 -9.30 -4.69 9.28
CA GLU A 253 -10.42 -3.79 8.98
C GLU A 253 -10.98 -4.01 7.57
N GLN A 254 -10.10 -4.21 6.59
CA GLN A 254 -10.49 -4.53 5.23
C GLN A 254 -11.23 -5.87 5.15
N ALA A 255 -10.70 -6.93 5.78
CA ALA A 255 -11.34 -8.24 5.80
C ALA A 255 -12.67 -8.22 6.56
N PHE A 256 -12.75 -7.48 7.67
CA PHE A 256 -13.98 -7.25 8.42
C PHE A 256 -15.03 -6.55 7.56
N TYR A 257 -14.65 -5.46 6.90
CA TYR A 257 -15.55 -4.72 6.04
C TYR A 257 -16.02 -5.56 4.84
N LEU A 258 -15.11 -6.32 4.22
CA LEU A 258 -15.44 -7.25 3.14
C LEU A 258 -16.46 -8.30 3.60
N SER A 259 -16.33 -8.85 4.80
CA SER A 259 -17.27 -9.85 5.34
C SER A 259 -18.71 -9.34 5.45
N HIS A 260 -18.90 -8.04 5.66
CA HIS A 260 -20.23 -7.44 5.79
C HIS A 260 -20.78 -6.87 4.48
N ASN A 261 -19.92 -6.58 3.50
CA ASN A 261 -20.30 -5.82 2.31
C ASN A 261 -20.00 -6.56 1.00
N ALA A 262 -19.42 -7.76 1.05
CA ALA A 262 -19.22 -8.59 -0.13
C ALA A 262 -20.55 -8.85 -0.84
N PRO A 263 -20.58 -8.85 -2.19
CA PRO A 263 -21.80 -9.12 -2.92
C PRO A 263 -22.31 -10.53 -2.63
N ILE A 264 -23.62 -10.68 -2.52
CA ILE A 264 -24.26 -12.00 -2.49
C ILE A 264 -24.23 -12.56 -3.91
N LYS A 265 -23.62 -13.73 -4.09
CA LYS A 265 -23.54 -14.38 -5.40
C LYS A 265 -24.90 -14.97 -5.76
N ASP A 266 -25.31 -14.88 -7.02
CA ASP A 266 -26.57 -15.48 -7.49
C ASP A 266 -26.59 -17.01 -7.29
N ASN A 267 -25.42 -17.65 -7.37
CA ASN A 267 -25.23 -19.09 -7.15
C ASN A 267 -24.89 -19.46 -5.69
N TRP A 268 -25.23 -18.61 -4.70
CA TRP A 268 -24.93 -18.87 -3.29
C TRP A 268 -25.48 -20.22 -2.81
N LYS A 269 -26.63 -20.65 -3.34
CA LYS A 269 -27.29 -21.88 -2.90
C LYS A 269 -26.51 -23.11 -3.34
N GLU A 270 -26.03 -23.13 -4.58
CA GLU A 270 -25.17 -24.19 -5.10
C GLU A 270 -23.88 -24.30 -4.28
N LEU A 271 -23.21 -23.16 -4.03
CA LEU A 271 -21.99 -23.10 -3.22
C LEU A 271 -22.22 -23.59 -1.78
N PHE A 272 -23.37 -23.22 -1.18
CA PHE A 272 -23.75 -23.69 0.15
C PHE A 272 -23.97 -25.20 0.19
N LEU A 273 -24.73 -25.75 -0.75
CA LEU A 273 -25.03 -27.19 -0.79
C LEU A 273 -23.78 -28.03 -1.04
N GLU A 274 -22.84 -27.53 -1.87
CA GLU A 274 -21.53 -28.16 -2.04
C GLU A 274 -20.77 -28.24 -0.71
N ASN A 275 -20.70 -27.14 0.03
CA ASN A 275 -20.03 -27.13 1.33
C ASN A 275 -20.78 -28.02 2.36
N TRP A 276 -22.11 -28.02 2.37
CA TRP A 276 -22.94 -28.83 3.26
C TRP A 276 -22.65 -30.32 3.07
N ASN A 277 -22.65 -30.80 1.83
CA ASN A 277 -22.41 -32.20 1.49
C ASN A 277 -20.98 -32.66 1.83
N ASN A 278 -20.04 -31.72 1.90
CA ASN A 278 -18.65 -31.97 2.30
C ASN A 278 -18.40 -31.73 3.81
N SER A 279 -19.44 -31.33 4.56
CA SER A 279 -19.34 -31.05 5.99
C SER A 279 -19.65 -32.29 6.84
N TYR A 280 -19.51 -32.13 8.15
CA TYR A 280 -19.92 -33.15 9.13
C TYR A 280 -21.45 -33.30 9.23
N TYR A 281 -22.22 -32.32 8.75
CA TYR A 281 -23.69 -32.34 8.72
C TYR A 281 -24.27 -33.03 7.48
N LYS A 282 -23.44 -33.65 6.63
CA LYS A 282 -23.89 -34.30 5.40
C LYS A 282 -24.96 -35.39 5.59
N GLU A 283 -25.06 -35.94 6.80
CA GLU A 283 -26.05 -36.96 7.15
C GLU A 283 -27.42 -36.34 7.51
N ASP A 284 -27.43 -35.08 7.96
CA ASP A 284 -28.64 -34.32 8.20
C ASP A 284 -29.22 -33.85 6.86
N LYS A 285 -30.40 -34.37 6.51
CA LYS A 285 -31.05 -34.02 5.25
C LYS A 285 -31.72 -32.66 5.41
N ILE A 286 -31.31 -31.70 4.57
CA ILE A 286 -31.99 -30.39 4.51
C ILE A 286 -33.44 -30.61 4.08
N GLU A 287 -34.37 -30.24 4.94
CA GLU A 287 -35.81 -30.25 4.66
C GLU A 287 -36.28 -28.91 4.13
N LYS A 288 -35.78 -27.81 4.70
CA LYS A 288 -36.25 -26.47 4.37
C LYS A 288 -35.17 -25.42 4.49
N LEU A 289 -35.20 -24.47 3.57
CA LEU A 289 -34.40 -23.24 3.59
C LEU A 289 -35.37 -22.05 3.62
N ILE A 290 -35.18 -21.12 4.55
CA ILE A 290 -35.96 -19.88 4.65
C ILE A 290 -35.02 -18.71 4.45
N ASP A 291 -35.21 -17.98 3.36
CA ASP A 291 -34.43 -16.78 3.03
C ASP A 291 -34.90 -15.59 3.88
N ARG A 292 -33.95 -14.92 4.53
CA ARG A 292 -34.15 -13.75 5.41
C ARG A 292 -33.37 -12.52 4.94
N GLY A 293 -33.05 -12.43 3.65
CA GLY A 293 -32.35 -11.28 3.08
C GLY A 293 -30.87 -11.58 2.90
N ASP A 294 -30.03 -11.28 3.89
CA ASP A 294 -28.60 -11.60 3.83
C ASP A 294 -28.28 -12.98 4.41
N THR A 295 -29.21 -13.55 5.18
CA THR A 295 -29.07 -14.85 5.81
C THR A 295 -30.13 -15.85 5.36
N VAL A 296 -29.86 -17.13 5.59
CA VAL A 296 -30.78 -18.24 5.33
C VAL A 296 -30.84 -19.13 6.55
N GLU A 297 -32.06 -19.36 7.03
CA GLU A 297 -32.33 -20.34 8.08
C GLU A 297 -32.43 -21.73 7.43
N VAL A 298 -31.66 -22.70 7.96
CA VAL A 298 -31.59 -24.07 7.47
C VAL A 298 -32.25 -25.00 8.47
N TYR A 299 -33.20 -25.80 8.03
CA TYR A 299 -33.89 -26.82 8.82
C TYR A 299 -33.63 -28.19 8.20
N THR A 300 -33.41 -29.18 9.07
CA THR A 300 -33.03 -30.55 8.71
C THR A 300 -34.09 -31.53 9.19
N ASP A 301 -33.98 -32.79 8.81
CA ASP A 301 -34.82 -33.87 9.34
C ASP A 301 -34.64 -34.09 10.85
N SER A 302 -33.45 -33.79 11.38
CA SER A 302 -33.17 -33.80 12.82
C SER A 302 -33.76 -32.60 13.58
N LEU A 303 -33.93 -31.45 12.91
CA LEU A 303 -34.57 -30.26 13.47
C LEU A 303 -35.52 -29.61 12.43
N PRO A 304 -36.71 -30.21 12.22
CA PRO A 304 -37.60 -29.85 11.13
C PRO A 304 -38.28 -28.50 11.35
N TYR A 305 -38.72 -27.88 10.25
CA TYR A 305 -39.49 -26.64 10.32
C TYR A 305 -40.95 -26.92 10.72
N THR A 306 -41.36 -26.48 11.91
CA THR A 306 -42.72 -26.60 12.42
C THR A 306 -43.58 -25.37 12.14
N GLY A 307 -42.95 -24.22 11.89
CA GLY A 307 -43.64 -22.92 11.73
C GLY A 307 -44.16 -22.31 13.03
N GLU A 308 -43.82 -22.91 14.17
CA GLU A 308 -44.09 -22.34 15.48
C GLU A 308 -43.16 -21.17 15.77
N LYS A 309 -43.57 -20.28 16.68
CA LYS A 309 -42.81 -19.08 17.04
C LYS A 309 -41.43 -19.40 17.65
N ASP A 310 -41.33 -20.53 18.35
CA ASP A 310 -40.12 -20.97 19.03
C ASP A 310 -39.36 -22.06 18.23
N ASN A 311 -39.68 -22.21 16.94
CA ASN A 311 -38.94 -23.09 16.05
C ASN A 311 -37.64 -22.40 15.61
N TYR A 312 -36.51 -22.91 16.10
CA TYR A 312 -35.19 -22.41 15.76
C TYR A 312 -34.57 -23.21 14.61
N PRO A 313 -33.81 -22.57 13.71
CA PRO A 313 -33.11 -23.28 12.64
C PRO A 313 -31.99 -24.15 13.19
N PHE A 314 -31.65 -25.20 12.44
CA PHE A 314 -30.50 -26.06 12.73
C PHE A 314 -29.19 -25.27 12.57
N VAL A 315 -29.07 -24.50 11.49
CA VAL A 315 -28.03 -23.49 11.32
C VAL A 315 -28.57 -22.26 10.62
N THR A 316 -27.94 -21.12 10.82
CA THR A 316 -28.13 -19.90 10.03
C THR A 316 -26.90 -19.67 9.16
N LEU A 317 -27.10 -19.62 7.85
CA LEU A 317 -26.11 -19.31 6.82
C LEU A 317 -26.09 -17.80 6.54
N ASP A 318 -24.90 -17.23 6.41
CA ASP A 318 -24.66 -15.91 5.82
C ASP A 318 -24.35 -16.06 4.32
N LYS A 319 -25.15 -15.44 3.45
CA LYS A 319 -25.04 -15.59 1.99
C LYS A 319 -23.86 -14.83 1.37
N ARG A 320 -23.25 -13.88 2.09
CA ARG A 320 -22.08 -13.13 1.61
C ARG A 320 -20.82 -13.94 1.81
N THR A 321 -20.71 -14.58 2.97
CA THR A 321 -19.47 -15.23 3.41
C THR A 321 -19.50 -16.75 3.30
N GLY A 322 -20.69 -17.33 3.18
CA GLY A 322 -20.88 -18.78 3.23
C GLY A 322 -20.66 -19.37 4.62
N SER A 323 -20.48 -18.53 5.64
CA SER A 323 -20.36 -18.98 7.01
C SER A 323 -21.72 -19.39 7.56
N TRP A 324 -21.75 -20.43 8.41
CA TRP A 324 -22.96 -20.80 9.11
C TRP A 324 -22.68 -21.17 10.56
N HIS A 325 -23.68 -20.96 11.40
CA HIS A 325 -23.64 -21.25 12.83
C HIS A 325 -24.97 -21.84 13.27
N GLY A 326 -24.93 -22.81 14.18
CA GLY A 326 -26.07 -23.45 14.83
C GLY A 326 -25.78 -23.62 16.31
#